data_AF-A0A661SME0-F1
#
_entry.id   AF-A0A661SME0-F1
#
_cell.length_a   1.000
_cell.length_b   1.000
_cell.length_c   1.000
_cell.angle_alpha   90.00
_cell.angle_beta   90.00
_cell.angle_gamma   90.00
#
_symmetry.space_group_name_H-M   'P 1'
#
loop_
_entity.id
_entity.type
_entity.pdbx_description
1 polymer ?
#
loop_
_entity_poly.entity_id
_entity_poly.type
_entity_poly.pdbx_seq_one_letter_code
_entity_poly.pdbx_strand_id
1 'polypeptide(L)'
;MVVWLFAGGGESEIEGLMPFFRKNFPLCHFERRTPARIKKGPKPGKKRYGPGLTGKGFADQIKKILATALLSETCDLILVLDDLDCKDADKQREIFSAAIDRVNRASDIRWFVALAT
;
A
#
# COMPACT_ATOMS: atom_id res chain seq x y z
N MET A 1 2.32 -5.21 18.40
CA MET A 1 1.31 -5.03 17.33
C MET A 1 2.03 -5.10 15.99
N VAL A 2 1.67 -6.04 15.10
CA VAL A 2 2.22 -6.17 13.75
C VAL A 2 1.39 -5.32 12.78
N VAL A 3 2.06 -4.37 12.13
CA VAL A 3 1.44 -3.46 11.17
C VAL A 3 2.00 -3.73 9.79
N TRP A 4 1.13 -4.14 8.87
CA TRP A 4 1.48 -4.30 7.47
C TRP A 4 1.28 -2.99 6.73
N LEU A 5 2.39 -2.47 6.21
CA LEU A 5 2.43 -1.18 5.51
C LEU A 5 2.48 -1.39 4.00
N PHE A 6 1.49 -0.83 3.32
CA PHE A 6 1.44 -0.70 1.87
C PHE A 6 1.60 0.78 1.52
N ALA A 7 2.72 1.17 0.93
CA ALA A 7 2.94 2.54 0.47
C ALA A 7 3.02 2.59 -1.06
N GLY A 8 2.16 3.40 -1.66
CA GLY A 8 2.25 3.89 -3.04
C GLY A 8 3.33 4.98 -3.10
N GLY A 9 4.29 4.84 -4.02
CA GLY A 9 5.45 5.72 -4.09
C GLY A 9 6.69 5.02 -4.66
N GLY A 10 7.68 5.81 -5.04
CA GLY A 10 9.01 5.36 -5.43
C GLY A 10 9.83 4.92 -4.21
N GLU A 11 10.91 4.19 -4.46
CA GLU A 11 11.79 3.67 -3.40
C GLU A 11 12.30 4.77 -2.45
N SER A 12 12.73 5.91 -2.98
CA SER A 12 13.25 7.05 -2.20
C SER A 12 12.19 7.71 -1.30
N GLU A 13 10.93 7.74 -1.73
CA GLU A 13 9.82 8.31 -0.94
C GLU A 13 9.51 7.43 0.29
N ILE A 14 9.73 6.13 0.15
CA ILE A 14 9.35 5.13 1.16
C ILE A 14 10.53 4.78 2.08
N GLU A 15 11.78 5.07 1.68
CA GLU A 15 12.99 4.77 2.46
C GLU A 15 12.97 5.46 3.84
N GLY A 16 12.54 6.72 3.92
CA GLY A 16 12.45 7.47 5.19
C GLY A 16 11.25 7.07 6.07
N LEU A 17 10.25 6.43 5.49
CA LEU A 17 8.97 6.13 6.14
C LEU A 17 9.09 5.02 7.20
N MET A 18 9.82 3.94 6.87
CA MET A 18 10.01 2.82 7.80
C MET A 18 10.82 3.23 9.05
N PRO A 19 11.96 3.94 8.94
CA PRO A 19 12.64 4.52 10.09
C PRO A 19 11.75 5.44 10.92
N PHE A 20 10.95 6.30 10.28
CA PHE A 20 10.03 7.19 10.98
C PHE A 20 9.02 6.41 11.83
N PHE A 21 8.34 5.41 11.26
CA PHE A 21 7.35 4.63 12.00
C PHE A 21 7.98 3.85 13.15
N ARG A 22 9.12 3.19 12.91
CA ARG A 22 9.84 2.43 13.95
C ARG A 22 10.31 3.32 15.09
N LYS A 23 10.74 4.56 14.80
CA LYS A 23 11.16 5.53 15.82
C LYS A 23 9.99 6.04 16.65
N ASN A 24 8.87 6.39 16.02
CA ASN A 24 7.75 7.05 16.69
C ASN A 24 6.77 6.08 17.34
N PHE A 25 6.73 4.82 16.89
CA PHE A 25 5.83 3.79 17.41
C PHE A 25 6.63 2.52 17.76
N PRO A 26 7.52 2.57 18.77
CA PRO A 26 8.46 1.48 19.07
C PRO A 26 7.79 0.19 19.57
N LEU A 27 6.53 0.26 20.03
CA LEU A 27 5.73 -0.91 20.43
C LEU A 27 5.06 -1.62 19.23
N CYS A 28 5.20 -1.06 18.03
CA CYS A 28 4.66 -1.60 16.79
C CYS A 28 5.79 -2.21 15.94
N HIS A 29 5.53 -3.40 15.40
CA HIS A 29 6.39 -4.04 14.43
C HIS A 29 5.87 -3.74 13.03
N PHE A 30 6.54 -2.82 12.32
CA PHE A 30 6.15 -2.48 10.95
C PHE A 30 6.85 -3.39 9.94
N GLU A 31 6.04 -3.93 9.03
CA GLU A 31 6.49 -4.73 7.90
C GLU A 31 6.00 -4.09 6.61
N ARG A 32 6.95 -3.73 5.75
CA ARG A 32 6.62 -3.22 4.42
C ARG A 32 6.19 -4.39 3.53
N ARG A 33 4.97 -4.31 3.00
CA ARG A 33 4.41 -5.33 2.10
C ARG A 33 4.41 -4.91 0.63
N THR A 34 4.68 -3.66 0.30
CA THR A 34 4.86 -3.23 -1.10
C THR A 34 6.29 -3.45 -1.59
N PRO A 35 6.48 -4.02 -2.80
CA PRO A 35 7.80 -4.10 -3.40
C PRO A 35 8.33 -2.68 -3.68
N ALA A 36 9.58 -2.42 -3.31
CA ALA A 36 10.27 -1.21 -3.71
C ALA A 36 10.35 -1.15 -5.23
N ARG A 37 9.68 -0.15 -5.82
CA ARG A 37 9.73 0.08 -7.25
C ARG A 37 10.72 1.19 -7.54
N ILE A 38 11.80 0.85 -8.24
CA ILE A 38 12.57 1.84 -8.98
C ILE A 38 11.62 2.39 -10.05
N LYS A 39 11.04 3.58 -9.81
CA LYS A 39 10.30 4.35 -10.82
C LYS A 39 11.31 4.62 -11.96
N LYS A 40 11.36 3.77 -13.00
CA LYS A 40 12.11 4.12 -14.22
C LYS A 40 11.53 5.45 -14.71
N GLY A 41 12.40 6.46 -14.84
CA GLY A 41 12.00 7.77 -15.31
C GLY A 41 11.17 7.67 -16.60
N PRO A 42 10.22 8.58 -16.83
CA PRO A 42 9.40 8.55 -18.04
C PRO A 42 10.30 8.49 -19.27
N LYS A 43 10.18 7.42 -20.07
CA LYS A 43 10.79 7.38 -21.40
C LYS A 43 9.98 8.29 -22.32
N PRO A 44 10.61 9.19 -23.10
CA PRO A 44 9.90 10.06 -24.02
C PRO A 44 8.96 9.26 -24.94
N GLY A 45 7.71 9.71 -25.10
CA GLY A 45 6.79 9.22 -26.11
C GLY A 45 6.05 7.89 -25.84
N LYS A 46 6.23 7.22 -24.69
CA LYS A 46 5.47 5.98 -24.39
C LYS A 46 4.35 6.21 -23.37
N LYS A 47 3.11 5.89 -23.77
CA LYS A 47 1.97 5.78 -22.84
C LYS A 47 2.26 4.70 -21.80
N ARG A 48 2.12 5.06 -20.53
CA ARG A 48 2.38 4.21 -19.35
C ARG A 48 1.23 3.22 -19.16
N TYR A 49 1.44 1.95 -19.48
CA TYR A 49 0.56 0.85 -19.04
C TYR A 49 1.41 -0.20 -18.35
N GLY A 50 1.38 -0.19 -17.01
CA GLY A 50 2.10 -1.15 -16.18
C GLY A 50 1.39 -1.28 -14.83
N PRO A 51 1.38 -2.47 -14.22
CA PRO A 51 0.80 -2.68 -12.90
C PRO A 51 1.46 -1.75 -11.87
N GLY A 52 0.65 -1.09 -11.04
CA GLY A 52 1.11 -0.13 -10.02
C GLY A 52 1.54 1.25 -10.54
N LEU A 53 1.12 1.67 -11.74
CA LEU A 53 1.23 3.07 -12.22
C LEU A 53 -0.03 3.90 -11.96
N THR A 54 -1.10 3.26 -11.48
CA THR A 54 -2.40 3.85 -11.20
C THR A 54 -2.90 3.32 -9.86
N GLY A 55 -3.80 4.04 -9.18
CA GLY A 55 -4.44 3.57 -7.95
C GLY A 55 -5.01 2.16 -8.07
N LYS A 56 -5.62 1.84 -9.22
CA LYS A 56 -6.10 0.48 -9.53
C LYS A 56 -4.98 -0.57 -9.52
N GLY A 57 -3.85 -0.27 -10.16
CA GLY A 57 -2.72 -1.20 -10.19
C GLY A 57 -2.07 -1.40 -8.81
N PHE A 58 -2.12 -0.40 -7.94
CA PHE A 58 -1.68 -0.54 -6.55
C PHE A 58 -2.69 -1.38 -5.73
N ALA A 59 -3.99 -1.14 -5.92
CA ALA A 59 -5.06 -1.93 -5.31
C ALA A 59 -4.97 -3.43 -5.68
N ASP A 60 -4.69 -3.75 -6.94
CA ASP A 60 -4.47 -5.13 -7.39
C ASP A 60 -3.27 -5.79 -6.69
N GLN A 61 -2.21 -5.02 -6.41
CA GLN A 61 -1.05 -5.52 -5.66
C GLN A 61 -1.40 -5.77 -4.19
N ILE A 62 -2.10 -4.84 -3.53
CA ILE A 62 -2.59 -5.02 -2.15
C ILE A 62 -3.39 -6.32 -2.06
N LYS A 63 -4.38 -6.49 -2.94
CA LYS A 63 -5.21 -7.70 -2.99
C LYS A 63 -4.37 -8.97 -3.13
N LYS A 64 -3.43 -9.00 -4.08
CA LYS A 64 -2.60 -10.18 -4.34
C LYS A 64 -1.69 -10.52 -3.15
N ILE A 65 -1.07 -9.53 -2.54
CA ILE A 65 -0.13 -9.73 -1.44
C ILE A 65 -0.89 -10.19 -0.18
N LEU A 66 -2.02 -9.56 0.14
CA LEU A 66 -2.87 -9.98 1.25
C LEU A 66 -3.37 -11.42 1.07
N ALA A 67 -3.90 -11.75 -0.12
CA ALA A 67 -4.43 -13.08 -0.40
C ALA A 67 -3.39 -14.19 -0.24
N THR A 68 -2.11 -13.92 -0.52
CA THR A 68 -1.03 -14.88 -0.33
C THR A 68 -0.53 -14.88 1.12
N ALA A 69 -0.23 -13.71 1.70
CA ALA A 69 0.40 -13.62 3.02
C ALA A 69 -0.54 -14.15 4.13
N LEU A 70 -1.84 -13.86 4.03
CA LEU A 70 -2.83 -14.33 5.02
C LEU A 70 -3.09 -15.84 4.98
N LEU A 71 -2.44 -16.61 4.10
CA LEU A 71 -2.48 -18.08 4.17
C LEU A 71 -1.65 -18.62 5.34
N SER A 72 -0.55 -17.95 5.68
CA SER A 72 0.43 -18.43 6.67
C SER A 72 0.84 -17.39 7.71
N GLU A 73 0.54 -16.11 7.49
CA GLU A 73 0.97 -15.00 8.34
C GLU A 73 -0.24 -14.29 8.95
N THR A 74 0.01 -13.49 10.00
CA THR A 74 -1.02 -12.69 10.67
C THR A 74 -0.53 -11.26 10.86
N CYS A 75 -1.46 -10.30 10.88
CA CYS A 75 -1.20 -8.93 11.28
C CYS A 75 -2.36 -8.38 12.10
N ASP A 76 -2.07 -7.37 12.91
CA ASP A 76 -3.07 -6.69 13.74
C ASP A 76 -3.71 -5.50 13.02
N LEU A 77 -2.99 -4.93 12.05
CA LEU A 77 -3.37 -3.72 11.33
C LEU A 77 -2.80 -3.69 9.91
N ILE A 78 -3.63 -3.29 8.94
CA ILE A 78 -3.21 -2.95 7.58
C ILE A 78 -3.22 -1.43 7.42
N LEU A 79 -2.10 -0.84 7.00
CA LEU A 79 -1.97 0.58 6.73
C LEU A 79 -1.63 0.79 5.26
N VAL A 80 -2.52 1.47 4.53
CA VAL A 80 -2.31 1.87 3.13
C VAL A 80 -2.02 3.36 3.08
N LEU A 81 -0.87 3.73 2.53
CA LEU A 81 -0.47 5.11 2.23
C LEU A 81 -0.37 5.30 0.73
N ASP A 82 -0.92 6.38 0.20
CA ASP A 82 -0.84 6.73 -1.22
C ASP A 82 -0.72 8.26 -1.33
N ASP A 83 0.16 8.76 -2.19
CA ASP A 83 0.42 10.21 -2.34
C ASP A 83 -0.62 10.95 -3.20
N LEU A 84 -1.71 10.26 -3.57
CA LEU A 84 -2.77 10.74 -4.46
C LEU A 84 -2.23 11.54 -5.66
N ASP A 85 -1.73 10.84 -6.66
CA ASP A 85 -1.73 11.37 -8.04
C ASP A 85 -3.18 11.58 -8.59
N CYS A 86 -4.23 11.26 -7.82
CA CYS A 86 -5.64 11.24 -8.23
C CYS A 86 -6.42 12.48 -7.78
N LYS A 87 -7.26 13.03 -8.66
CA LYS A 87 -8.14 14.20 -8.39
C LYS A 87 -9.36 13.89 -7.50
N ASP A 88 -9.50 12.66 -7.01
CA ASP A 88 -10.66 12.19 -6.23
C ASP A 88 -10.21 11.20 -5.14
N ALA A 89 -10.14 11.70 -3.90
CA ALA A 89 -9.69 10.95 -2.74
C ALA A 89 -10.70 9.89 -2.27
N ASP A 90 -12.00 10.19 -2.39
CA ASP A 90 -13.06 9.29 -1.95
C ASP A 90 -13.08 8.03 -2.83
N LYS A 91 -13.02 8.23 -4.14
CA LYS A 91 -12.93 7.12 -5.09
C LYS A 91 -11.67 6.28 -4.87
N GLN A 92 -10.54 6.90 -4.56
CA GLN A 92 -9.30 6.18 -4.29
C GLN A 92 -9.42 5.33 -3.01
N ARG A 93 -10.02 5.90 -1.95
CA ARG A 93 -10.30 5.18 -0.71
C ARG A 93 -11.21 3.98 -0.98
N GLU A 94 -12.30 4.16 -1.71
CA GLU A 94 -13.20 3.05 -2.08
C GLU A 94 -12.48 1.93 -2.82
N ILE A 95 -11.60 2.27 -3.77
CA ILE A 95 -10.82 1.29 -4.52
C ILE A 95 -9.94 0.44 -3.59
N PHE A 96 -9.25 1.07 -2.64
CA PHE A 96 -8.38 0.36 -1.70
C PHE A 96 -9.18 -0.44 -0.67
N SER A 97 -10.25 0.13 -0.12
CA SER A 97 -11.15 -0.58 0.79
C SER A 97 -11.72 -1.82 0.13
N ALA A 98 -12.25 -1.70 -1.09
CA ALA A 98 -12.76 -2.85 -1.83
C ALA A 98 -11.68 -3.90 -2.16
N ALA A 99 -10.42 -3.49 -2.32
CA ALA A 99 -9.33 -4.43 -2.55
C ALA A 99 -8.98 -5.25 -1.30
N ILE A 100 -9.10 -4.64 -0.11
CA ILE A 100 -8.86 -5.31 1.19
C ILE A 100 -10.06 -6.19 1.54
N ASP A 101 -11.27 -5.66 1.52
CA ASP A 101 -12.50 -6.36 1.96
C ASP A 101 -12.82 -7.61 1.11
N ARG A 102 -12.34 -7.66 -0.13
CA ARG A 102 -12.51 -8.83 -1.03
C ARG A 102 -11.52 -9.96 -0.74
N VAL A 103 -10.57 -9.78 0.17
CA VAL A 103 -9.62 -10.83 0.55
C VAL A 103 -10.17 -11.58 1.76
N ASN A 104 -10.39 -12.88 1.59
CA ASN A 104 -10.80 -13.75 2.68
C ASN A 104 -9.80 -13.63 3.86
N ARG A 105 -10.29 -13.57 5.10
CA ARG A 105 -9.53 -13.32 6.34
C ARG A 105 -9.04 -11.89 6.57
N ALA A 106 -9.14 -10.99 5.59
CA ALA A 106 -8.82 -9.57 5.79
C ALA A 106 -9.98 -8.79 6.42
N SER A 107 -11.22 -9.31 6.32
CA SER A 107 -12.44 -8.69 6.86
C SER A 107 -12.41 -8.48 8.38
N ASP A 108 -11.67 -9.31 9.11
CA ASP A 108 -11.56 -9.25 10.56
C ASP A 108 -10.37 -8.40 11.04
N ILE A 109 -9.57 -7.89 10.10
CA ILE A 109 -8.36 -7.12 10.38
C ILE A 109 -8.69 -5.63 10.24
N ARG A 110 -8.31 -4.84 11.24
CA ARG A 110 -8.47 -3.38 11.17
C ARG A 110 -7.57 -2.83 10.06
N TRP A 111 -8.11 -1.91 9.26
CA TRP A 111 -7.35 -1.27 8.20
C TRP A 111 -7.57 0.23 8.15
N PHE A 112 -6.56 0.97 7.70
CA PHE A 112 -6.61 2.41 7.47
C PHE A 112 -6.04 2.75 6.09
N VAL A 113 -6.74 3.63 5.38
CA VAL A 113 -6.27 4.24 4.13
C VAL A 113 -5.99 5.71 4.43
N ALA A 114 -4.72 6.12 4.40
CA ALA A 114 -4.30 7.49 4.53
C ALA A 114 -3.76 7.99 3.18
N LEU A 115 -4.31 9.11 2.74
CA LEU A 115 -4.05 9.68 1.44
C LEU A 115 -3.43 11.06 1.65
N ALA A 116 -2.27 11.33 1.04
CA ALA A 116 -1.66 12.65 1.10
C ALA A 116 -2.30 13.55 0.04
N THR A 117 -2.75 14.75 0.42
CA THR A 117 -3.37 15.76 -0.46
C THR A 117 -2.45 16.94 -0.70
#